data_AF-A0A919LR28-F1
#
_entry.id   AF-A0A919LR28-F1
#
_cell.length_a   1.000
_cell.length_b   1.000
_cell.length_c   1.000
_cell.angle_alpha   90.00
_cell.angle_beta   90.00
_cell.angle_gamma   90.00
#
_symmetry.space_group_name_H-M   'P 1'
#
loop_
_entity.id
_entity.type
_entity.pdbx_description
1 polymer ?
#
loop_
_entity_poly.entity_id
_entity_poly.type
_entity_poly.pdbx_seq_one_letter_code
_entity_poly.pdbx_strand_id
1 'polypeptide(L)'
;MFQDNPLLAQLKQQLHSQTPRAEGVVKGTEKGFGFLEVDAQKSYFIPPPQMKKVMHGDRIVAVIHSEKERESAEPESLVEPFLTRFVGKVQKKDDRLAIVPDHPLLKDAIPCRAARGVEHDFKQGDWAVAEMRRHPLKGDRGFYAELTQFITFSDDHFVPWWVTLARHNLEKEAPDGVATEMLDEGRRAAT
;
A
#
# COMPACT_ATOMS: atom_id res chain seq x y z
N MET A 1 21.10 2.74 37.56
CA MET A 1 19.83 2.38 36.93
C MET A 1 18.98 3.65 36.86
N PHE A 2 18.89 4.30 35.70
CA PHE A 2 18.08 5.52 35.49
C PHE A 2 16.65 5.14 35.14
N GLN A 3 16.01 4.40 36.06
CA GLN A 3 14.64 3.96 35.91
C GLN A 3 13.71 5.11 36.34
N ASP A 4 12.99 5.65 35.37
CA ASP A 4 11.69 6.28 35.53
C ASP A 4 11.62 7.58 36.35
N ASN A 5 12.26 8.63 35.83
CA ASN A 5 11.99 10.00 36.31
C ASN A 5 10.79 10.59 35.53
N PRO A 6 9.62 10.85 36.18
CA PRO A 6 8.42 11.37 35.52
C PRO A 6 8.64 12.75 34.88
N LEU A 7 9.61 13.53 35.38
CA LEU A 7 9.99 14.83 34.82
C LEU A 7 10.68 14.70 33.46
N LEU A 8 11.47 13.64 33.23
CA LEU A 8 12.09 13.37 31.92
C LEU A 8 11.05 12.94 30.88
N ALA A 9 10.00 12.22 31.29
CA ALA A 9 8.89 11.86 30.42
C ALA A 9 8.08 13.10 30.02
N GLN A 10 7.81 14.01 30.96
CA GLN A 10 7.16 15.30 30.67
C GLN A 10 8.02 16.20 29.77
N LEU A 11 9.33 16.31 30.04
CA LEU A 11 10.25 17.08 29.18
C LEU A 11 10.34 16.51 27.77
N LYS A 12 10.39 15.17 27.62
CA LYS A 12 10.34 14.52 26.30
C LYS A 12 9.03 14.81 25.58
N GLN A 13 7.89 14.75 26.25
CA GLN A 13 6.59 15.06 25.65
C GLN A 13 6.49 16.53 25.22
N GLN A 14 6.97 17.46 26.06
CA GLN A 14 6.98 18.89 25.72
C GLN A 14 7.89 19.19 24.53
N LEU A 15 9.08 18.61 24.49
CA LEU A 15 10.00 18.78 23.35
C LEU A 15 9.42 18.20 22.04
N HIS A 16 8.75 17.04 22.08
CA HIS A 16 8.10 16.46 20.89
C HIS A 16 6.86 17.23 20.42
N SER A 17 6.23 18.02 21.29
CA SER A 17 5.05 18.80 20.94
C SER A 17 5.38 20.07 20.15
N GLN A 18 6.58 20.62 20.33
CA GLN A 18 7.02 21.88 19.70
C GLN A 18 7.70 21.68 18.35
N THR A 19 8.10 20.45 18.00
CA THR A 19 8.76 20.18 16.72
C THR A 19 7.77 20.36 15.56
N PRO A 20 8.15 21.08 14.48
CA PRO A 20 7.27 21.28 13.34
C PRO A 20 6.90 19.94 12.68
N ARG A 21 5.62 19.76 12.44
CA ARG A 21 5.06 18.64 11.68
C ARG A 21 4.69 19.11 10.28
N ALA A 22 4.92 18.26 9.30
CA ALA A 22 4.49 18.50 7.93
C ALA A 22 3.77 17.27 7.39
N GLU A 23 2.65 17.51 6.71
CA GLU A 23 1.91 16.48 5.99
C GLU A 23 2.31 16.51 4.52
N GLY A 24 2.57 15.35 3.92
CA GLY A 24 2.93 15.28 2.51
C GLY A 24 2.88 13.87 1.94
N VAL A 25 3.26 13.75 0.67
CA VAL A 25 3.33 12.48 -0.05
C VAL A 25 4.78 12.00 -0.12
N VAL A 26 4.99 10.72 0.22
CA VAL A 26 6.31 10.10 0.14
C VAL A 26 6.67 9.78 -1.30
N LYS A 27 7.78 10.34 -1.79
CA LYS A 27 8.43 9.93 -3.03
C LYS A 27 9.71 9.16 -2.75
N GLY A 28 9.61 7.84 -2.82
CA GLY A 28 10.76 6.94 -2.80
C GLY A 28 11.62 7.06 -4.06
N THR A 29 12.94 6.88 -3.91
CA THR A 29 13.90 6.77 -5.01
C THR A 29 14.56 5.38 -5.00
N GLU A 30 15.17 4.99 -6.13
CA GLU A 30 15.84 3.67 -6.25
C GLU A 30 17.05 3.50 -5.31
N LYS A 31 17.58 4.60 -4.78
CA LYS A 31 18.76 4.60 -3.88
C LYS A 31 18.40 4.34 -2.41
N GLY A 32 17.13 4.04 -2.10
CA GLY A 32 16.66 3.69 -0.77
C GLY A 32 16.41 4.87 0.18
N PHE A 33 16.63 6.11 -0.27
CA PHE A 33 16.13 7.31 0.39
C PHE A 33 14.90 7.84 -0.35
N GLY A 34 14.16 8.75 0.28
CA GLY A 34 13.00 9.38 -0.34
C GLY A 34 12.87 10.85 0.04
N PHE A 35 11.79 11.44 -0.42
CA PHE A 35 11.41 12.81 -0.09
C PHE A 35 9.95 12.85 0.35
N LEU A 36 9.63 13.71 1.30
CA LEU A 36 8.26 14.07 1.63
C LEU A 36 7.91 15.35 0.87
N GLU A 37 7.06 15.25 -0.14
CA GLU A 37 6.55 16.42 -0.85
C GLU A 37 5.32 16.97 -0.12
N VAL A 38 5.45 18.17 0.42
CA VAL A 38 4.36 18.88 1.10
C VAL A 38 3.63 19.78 0.11
N ASP A 39 4.39 20.48 -0.73
CA ASP A 39 3.91 21.35 -1.80
C ASP A 39 4.79 21.19 -3.05
N ALA A 40 4.36 21.73 -4.19
CA ALA A 40 5.09 21.64 -5.46
C ALA A 40 6.54 22.18 -5.42
N GLN A 41 6.85 23.06 -4.46
CA GLN A 41 8.18 23.66 -4.30
C GLN A 41 8.90 23.23 -3.02
N LYS A 42 8.25 22.47 -2.14
CA LYS A 42 8.78 22.15 -0.81
C LYS A 42 8.82 20.65 -0.59
N SER A 43 10.04 20.12 -0.47
CA SER A 43 10.30 18.71 -0.21
C SER A 43 11.30 18.53 0.92
N TYR A 44 11.02 17.57 1.80
CA TYR A 44 11.88 17.22 2.93
C TYR A 44 12.57 15.89 2.68
N PHE A 45 13.83 15.75 3.08
CA PHE A 45 14.58 14.52 2.86
C PHE A 45 14.20 13.44 3.88
N ILE A 46 13.79 12.25 3.42
CA ILE A 46 13.54 11.08 4.27
C ILE A 46 14.76 10.15 4.20
N PRO A 47 15.47 9.96 5.32
CA PRO A 47 16.66 9.11 5.33
C PRO A 47 16.32 7.62 5.18
N PRO A 48 17.24 6.79 4.65
CA PRO A 48 16.98 5.37 4.39
C PRO A 48 16.43 4.55 5.56
N PRO A 49 16.86 4.75 6.83
CA PRO A 49 16.27 4.04 7.97
C PRO A 49 14.79 4.33 8.16
N GLN A 50 14.36 5.57 7.88
CA GLN A 50 12.98 6.01 8.01
C GLN A 50 12.12 5.58 6.81
N MET A 51 12.72 5.49 5.61
CA MET A 51 12.06 4.93 4.43
C MET A 51 11.59 3.48 4.63
N LYS A 52 12.21 2.69 5.51
CA LYS A 52 11.73 1.34 5.82
C LYS A 52 10.36 1.29 6.50
N LYS A 53 9.88 2.43 7.03
CA LYS A 53 8.58 2.53 7.71
C LYS A 53 7.44 2.93 6.77
N VAL A 54 7.75 3.41 5.56
CA VAL A 54 6.82 4.03 4.62
C VAL A 54 7.00 3.47 3.22
N MET A 55 5.98 3.56 2.38
CA MET A 55 6.05 3.20 0.97
C MET A 55 5.99 4.46 0.09
N HIS A 56 6.45 4.31 -1.16
CA HIS A 56 6.23 5.35 -2.16
C HIS A 56 4.73 5.57 -2.36
N GLY A 57 4.31 6.84 -2.40
CA GLY A 57 2.94 7.27 -2.58
C GLY A 57 2.16 7.45 -1.27
N ASP A 58 2.68 6.97 -0.13
CA ASP A 58 1.95 7.11 1.13
C ASP A 58 1.85 8.59 1.52
N ARG A 59 0.66 8.99 1.97
CA ARG A 59 0.44 10.30 2.59
C ARG A 59 0.67 10.18 4.08
N ILE A 60 1.66 10.89 4.59
CA ILE A 60 2.11 10.80 5.98
C ILE A 60 2.22 12.18 6.62
N VAL A 61 2.12 12.21 7.94
CA VAL A 61 2.63 13.30 8.76
C VAL A 61 4.02 12.92 9.24
N ALA A 62 4.98 13.81 9.03
CA ALA A 62 6.35 13.65 9.49
C ALA A 62 6.78 14.82 10.38
N VAL A 63 7.60 14.51 11.37
CA VAL A 63 8.29 15.51 12.18
C VAL A 63 9.54 15.96 11.42
N ILE A 64 9.70 17.28 11.30
CA ILE A 64 10.83 17.88 10.59
C ILE A 64 11.93 18.21 11.60
N HIS A 65 13.09 17.57 11.42
CA HIS A 65 14.30 17.86 12.19
C HIS A 65 15.27 18.65 11.32
N SER A 66 15.63 19.84 11.77
CA SER A 66 16.65 20.69 11.13
C SER A 66 18.00 20.43 11.80
N GLU A 67 18.85 19.62 11.16
CA GLU A 67 20.17 19.30 11.72
C GLU A 67 21.28 19.95 10.87
N LYS A 68 22.00 20.89 11.51
CA LYS A 68 23.15 21.68 11.00
C LYS A 68 22.87 22.53 9.75
N GLU A 69 22.39 21.95 8.65
CA GLU A 69 21.94 22.63 7.42
C GLU A 69 20.91 21.84 6.59
N ARG A 70 20.55 20.61 7.00
CA ARG A 70 19.64 19.75 6.23
C ARG A 70 18.37 19.46 7.02
N GLU A 71 17.24 19.72 6.39
CA GLU A 71 15.93 19.35 6.93
C GLU A 71 15.66 17.89 6.61
N SER A 72 15.42 17.09 7.65
CA SER A 72 15.07 15.68 7.54
C SER A 72 13.65 15.45 8.04
N ALA A 73 12.91 14.58 7.35
CA ALA A 73 11.56 14.18 7.72
C ALA A 73 11.59 12.80 8.37
N GLU A 74 11.06 12.73 9.59
CA GLU A 74 10.81 11.49 10.31
C GLU A 74 9.31 11.15 10.29
N PRO A 75 8.90 10.07 9.61
CA PRO A 75 7.51 9.62 9.57
C PRO A 75 6.95 9.35 10.98
N GLU A 76 5.84 10.01 11.32
CA GLU A 76 5.18 9.88 12.62
C GLU A 76 3.86 9.12 12.49
N SER A 77 2.98 9.54 11.58
CA SER A 77 1.66 8.92 11.39
C SER A 77 1.28 8.78 9.92
N LEU A 78 0.57 7.70 9.60
CA LEU A 78 0.01 7.46 8.28
C LEU A 78 -1.36 8.13 8.17
N VAL A 79 -1.53 9.02 7.19
CA VAL A 79 -2.83 9.62 6.86
C VAL A 79 -3.56 8.72 5.88
N GLU A 80 -2.92 8.41 4.76
CA GLU A 80 -3.50 7.60 3.71
C GLU A 80 -2.45 6.63 3.12
N PRO A 81 -2.72 5.31 3.14
CA PRO A 81 -1.86 4.34 2.48
C PRO A 81 -2.02 4.44 0.96
N PHE A 82 -0.92 4.37 0.22
CA PHE A 82 -0.95 4.28 -1.24
C PHE A 82 -1.50 2.95 -1.73
N LEU A 83 -1.12 1.86 -1.06
CA LEU A 83 -1.53 0.50 -1.39
C LEU A 83 -2.56 -0.02 -0.40
N THR A 84 -3.78 -0.23 -0.86
CA THR A 84 -4.84 -0.94 -0.13
C THR A 84 -5.10 -2.29 -0.77
N ARG A 85 -5.67 -2.30 -1.99
CA ARG A 85 -5.85 -3.47 -2.85
C ARG A 85 -4.98 -3.30 -4.09
N PHE A 86 -4.14 -4.28 -4.38
CA PHE A 86 -3.22 -4.20 -5.51
C PHE A 86 -3.03 -5.56 -6.18
N VAL A 87 -2.56 -5.52 -7.42
CA VAL A 87 -2.16 -6.70 -8.18
C VAL A 87 -0.64 -6.80 -8.16
N GLY A 88 -0.13 -8.01 -8.13
CA GLY A 88 1.31 -8.22 -8.11
C GLY A 88 1.69 -9.65 -8.44
N LYS A 89 3.00 -9.83 -8.62
CA LYS A 89 3.60 -11.13 -8.91
C LYS A 89 4.08 -11.76 -7.62
N VAL A 90 3.66 -12.99 -7.38
CA VAL A 90 4.05 -13.78 -6.21
C VAL A 90 5.46 -14.34 -6.41
N GLN A 91 6.26 -14.22 -5.36
CA GLN A 91 7.58 -14.79 -5.23
C GLN A 91 7.58 -15.74 -4.03
N LYS A 92 8.03 -16.98 -4.23
CA LYS A 92 8.22 -17.95 -3.16
C LYS A 92 9.71 -18.12 -2.91
N LYS A 93 10.16 -17.85 -1.68
CA LYS A 93 11.56 -18.03 -1.25
C LYS A 93 11.59 -18.76 0.08
N ASP A 94 12.25 -19.92 0.14
CA ASP A 94 12.43 -20.72 1.36
C ASP A 94 11.11 -20.94 2.15
N ASP A 95 10.07 -21.34 1.41
CA ASP A 95 8.69 -21.56 1.90
C ASP A 95 7.95 -20.30 2.41
N ARG A 96 8.51 -19.12 2.23
CA ARG A 96 7.84 -17.84 2.49
C ARG A 96 7.33 -17.23 1.20
N LEU A 97 6.06 -16.86 1.20
CA LEU A 97 5.45 -16.11 0.11
C LEU A 97 5.68 -14.61 0.32
N ALA A 98 6.02 -13.94 -0.77
CA ALA A 98 6.04 -12.49 -0.88
C ALA A 98 5.38 -12.10 -2.20
N ILE A 99 4.84 -10.88 -2.27
CA ILE A 99 4.26 -10.33 -3.49
C ILE A 99 4.96 -9.02 -3.82
N VAL A 100 5.34 -8.86 -5.09
CA VAL A 100 5.87 -7.60 -5.63
C VAL A 100 4.72 -6.89 -6.35
N PRO A 101 4.29 -5.70 -5.89
CA PRO A 101 3.26 -4.93 -6.56
C PRO A 101 3.62 -4.60 -8.01
N ASP A 102 2.64 -4.60 -8.90
CA ASP A 102 2.82 -4.25 -10.31
C ASP A 102 2.82 -2.73 -10.53
N HIS A 103 3.81 -2.06 -9.93
CA HIS A 103 4.01 -0.62 -10.01
C HIS A 103 5.48 -0.27 -10.26
N PRO A 104 5.82 0.62 -11.22
CA PRO A 104 7.20 0.90 -11.62
C PRO A 104 8.15 1.33 -10.49
N LEU A 105 7.59 2.01 -9.47
CA LEU A 105 8.34 2.57 -8.34
C LEU A 105 8.36 1.66 -7.11
N LEU A 106 7.57 0.58 -7.09
CA LEU A 106 7.48 -0.34 -5.96
C LEU A 106 8.16 -1.66 -6.32
N LYS A 107 9.46 -1.75 -6.02
CA LYS A 107 10.27 -2.95 -6.33
C LYS A 107 10.45 -3.88 -5.13
N ASP A 108 9.98 -3.48 -3.96
CA ASP A 108 10.14 -4.23 -2.71
C ASP A 108 9.13 -5.38 -2.62
N ALA A 109 9.63 -6.56 -2.28
CA ALA A 109 8.79 -7.73 -2.04
C ALA A 109 8.12 -7.64 -0.66
N ILE A 110 6.79 -7.64 -0.65
CA ILE A 110 6.00 -7.55 0.58
C ILE A 110 5.69 -8.98 1.06
N PRO A 111 6.06 -9.37 2.28
CA PRO A 111 5.68 -10.66 2.84
C PRO A 111 4.17 -10.84 2.84
N CYS A 112 3.69 -12.01 2.40
CA CYS A 112 2.27 -12.28 2.31
C CYS A 112 1.89 -13.71 2.66
N ARG A 113 0.59 -13.95 2.86
CA ARG A 113 -0.02 -15.29 2.95
C ARG A 113 -1.29 -15.37 2.12
N ALA A 114 -1.69 -16.58 1.75
CA ALA A 114 -3.04 -16.82 1.24
C ALA A 114 -4.08 -16.47 2.31
N ALA A 115 -5.13 -15.74 1.92
CA ALA A 115 -6.29 -15.48 2.77
C ALA A 115 -7.04 -16.79 3.05
N ARG A 116 -7.79 -16.82 4.16
CA ARG A 116 -8.65 -17.97 4.50
C ARG A 116 -9.75 -18.09 3.44
N GLY A 117 -9.76 -19.20 2.70
CA GLY A 117 -10.72 -19.46 1.62
C GLY A 117 -10.11 -19.47 0.21
N VAL A 118 -8.83 -19.12 0.06
CA VAL A 118 -8.11 -19.34 -1.20
C VAL A 118 -7.54 -20.76 -1.19
N GLU A 119 -8.10 -21.63 -2.04
CA GLU A 119 -7.65 -23.03 -2.18
C GLU A 119 -6.41 -23.17 -3.06
N HIS A 120 -6.06 -22.13 -3.82
CA HIS A 120 -4.93 -22.17 -4.75
C HIS A 120 -3.58 -22.17 -4.01
N ASP A 121 -2.72 -23.14 -4.34
CA ASP A 121 -1.33 -23.17 -3.88
C ASP A 121 -0.47 -22.23 -4.74
N PHE A 122 -0.20 -21.03 -4.22
CA PHE A 122 0.56 -20.00 -4.93
C PHE A 122 2.01 -20.42 -5.18
N LYS A 123 2.39 -20.40 -6.46
CA LYS A 123 3.74 -20.72 -6.91
C LYS A 123 4.53 -19.46 -7.26
N GLN A 124 5.84 -19.63 -7.41
CA GLN A 124 6.70 -18.55 -7.87
C GLN A 124 6.30 -18.15 -9.29
N GLY A 125 5.93 -16.89 -9.46
CA GLY A 125 5.55 -16.32 -10.75
C GLY A 125 4.06 -16.04 -10.89
N ASP A 126 3.21 -16.63 -10.05
CA ASP A 126 1.76 -16.46 -10.13
C ASP A 126 1.34 -15.00 -9.94
N TRP A 127 0.29 -14.60 -10.64
CA TRP A 127 -0.35 -13.30 -10.46
C TRP A 127 -1.48 -13.41 -9.45
N ALA A 128 -1.50 -12.49 -8.49
CA ALA A 128 -2.51 -12.46 -7.45
C ALA A 128 -2.99 -11.05 -7.17
N VAL A 129 -4.23 -10.94 -6.69
CA VAL A 129 -4.72 -9.76 -6.00
C VAL A 129 -4.35 -9.90 -4.53
N ALA A 130 -3.79 -8.84 -3.96
CA ALA A 130 -3.46 -8.77 -2.55
C ALA A 130 -4.05 -7.52 -1.89
N GLU A 131 -4.33 -7.66 -0.60
CA GLU A 131 -4.74 -6.55 0.26
C GLU A 131 -3.69 -6.29 1.33
N MET A 132 -3.32 -5.03 1.50
CA MET A 132 -2.42 -4.59 2.56
C MET A 132 -3.14 -4.69 3.92
N ARG A 133 -2.58 -5.50 4.83
CA ARG A 133 -3.14 -5.71 6.17
C ARG A 133 -2.34 -5.02 7.27
N ARG A 134 -1.02 -4.95 7.14
CA ARG A 134 -0.14 -4.36 8.14
C ARG A 134 0.76 -3.29 7.54
N HIS A 135 0.97 -2.25 8.33
CA HIS A 135 1.77 -1.09 7.92
C HIS A 135 2.61 -0.60 9.12
N PRO A 136 3.93 -0.37 8.96
CA PRO A 136 4.80 0.01 10.08
C PRO A 136 4.33 1.26 10.85
N LEU A 137 3.84 2.28 10.14
CA LEU A 137 3.26 3.48 10.77
C LEU A 137 1.97 3.25 11.59
N LYS A 138 1.33 2.08 11.51
CA LYS A 138 0.21 1.69 12.38
C LYS A 138 0.68 0.98 13.66
N GLY A 139 1.99 0.86 13.87
CA GLY A 139 2.59 0.14 15.00
C GLY A 139 2.97 -1.31 14.68
N ASP A 140 2.80 -1.76 13.43
CA ASP A 140 3.21 -3.09 13.02
C ASP A 140 4.73 -3.20 12.83
N ARG A 141 5.28 -4.42 12.94
CA ARG A 141 6.71 -4.67 12.77
C ARG A 141 7.21 -4.47 11.33
N GLY A 142 6.31 -4.52 10.34
CA GLY A 142 6.64 -4.50 8.92
C GLY A 142 5.41 -4.50 8.03
N PHE A 143 5.62 -4.35 6.73
CA PHE A 143 4.56 -4.51 5.73
C PHE A 143 4.11 -5.96 5.64
N TYR A 144 2.79 -6.15 5.52
CA TYR A 144 2.22 -7.48 5.33
C TYR A 144 0.96 -7.40 4.49
N ALA A 145 0.89 -8.26 3.48
CA ALA A 145 -0.28 -8.38 2.62
C ALA A 145 -0.93 -9.77 2.73
N GLU A 146 -2.21 -9.85 2.40
CA GLU A 146 -2.92 -11.12 2.23
C GLU A 146 -3.33 -11.27 0.77
N LEU A 147 -3.05 -12.44 0.19
CA LEU A 147 -3.46 -12.80 -1.16
C LEU A 147 -4.94 -13.19 -1.10
N THR A 148 -5.79 -12.36 -1.71
CA THR A 148 -7.24 -12.52 -1.67
C THR A 148 -7.76 -13.30 -2.88
N GLN A 149 -7.11 -13.19 -4.03
CA GLN A 149 -7.56 -13.82 -5.26
C GLN A 149 -6.38 -14.24 -6.14
N PHE A 150 -6.48 -15.42 -6.74
CA PHE A 150 -5.60 -15.84 -7.82
C PHE A 150 -6.07 -15.26 -9.15
N ILE A 151 -5.15 -14.70 -9.95
CA ILE A 151 -5.46 -14.10 -11.25
C ILE A 151 -5.16 -15.08 -12.36
N THR A 152 -3.88 -15.42 -12.54
CA THR A 152 -3.39 -16.34 -13.57
C THR A 152 -1.93 -16.72 -13.30
N PHE A 153 -1.40 -17.70 -14.03
CA PHE A 153 -0.01 -18.14 -13.97
C PHE A 153 0.92 -17.19 -14.76
N SER A 154 2.24 -17.26 -14.53
CA SER A 154 3.19 -16.36 -15.18
C SER A 154 3.32 -16.53 -16.70
N ASP A 155 2.95 -17.70 -17.21
CA ASP A 155 3.11 -18.17 -18.58
C ASP A 155 1.86 -17.96 -19.45
N ASP A 156 0.78 -17.43 -18.86
CA ASP A 156 -0.43 -17.10 -19.59
C ASP A 156 -0.22 -15.89 -20.50
N HIS A 157 -0.55 -16.05 -21.79
CA HIS A 157 -0.44 -14.97 -22.78
C HIS A 157 -1.47 -13.86 -22.57
N PHE A 158 -2.55 -14.16 -21.84
CA PHE A 158 -3.63 -13.21 -21.52
C PHE A 158 -3.39 -12.44 -20.21
N VAL A 159 -2.21 -12.55 -19.59
CA VAL A 159 -1.82 -11.79 -18.39
C VAL A 159 -2.22 -10.30 -18.46
N PRO A 160 -1.96 -9.55 -19.56
CA PRO A 160 -2.32 -8.13 -19.62
C PRO A 160 -3.83 -7.86 -19.44
N TRP A 161 -4.69 -8.77 -19.90
CA TRP A 161 -6.14 -8.65 -19.78
C TRP A 161 -6.59 -8.97 -18.35
N TRP A 162 -6.18 -10.12 -17.83
CA TRP A 162 -6.59 -10.57 -16.50
C TRP A 162 -6.10 -9.66 -15.39
N VAL A 163 -4.87 -9.16 -15.51
CA VAL A 163 -4.28 -8.24 -14.53
C VAL A 163 -4.97 -6.88 -14.57
N THR A 164 -5.26 -6.34 -15.76
CA THR A 164 -5.98 -5.05 -15.89
C THR A 164 -7.40 -5.15 -15.33
N LEU A 165 -8.16 -6.19 -15.69
CA LEU A 165 -9.51 -6.41 -15.15
C LEU A 165 -9.48 -6.56 -13.63
N ALA A 166 -8.57 -7.39 -13.10
CA ALA A 166 -8.43 -7.59 -11.67
C ALA A 166 -8.01 -6.29 -10.94
N ARG A 167 -7.11 -5.49 -11.52
CA ARG A 167 -6.66 -4.20 -10.97
C ARG A 167 -7.82 -3.23 -10.79
N HIS A 168 -8.68 -3.10 -11.79
CA HIS A 168 -9.85 -2.23 -11.76
C HIS A 168 -11.09 -2.87 -11.11
N ASN A 169 -10.96 -4.11 -10.62
CA ASN A 169 -12.06 -4.88 -10.04
C ASN A 169 -13.27 -4.98 -10.97
N LEU A 170 -13.00 -5.21 -12.26
CA LEU A 170 -14.00 -5.40 -13.30
C LEU A 170 -14.34 -6.87 -13.47
N GLU A 171 -15.58 -7.13 -13.88
CA GLU A 171 -16.09 -8.46 -14.16
C GLU A 171 -15.29 -9.11 -15.29
N LYS A 172 -14.96 -10.39 -15.09
CA LYS A 172 -14.22 -11.21 -16.07
C LYS A 172 -15.14 -12.00 -16.99
N GLU A 173 -16.40 -12.13 -16.60
CA GLU A 173 -17.39 -12.98 -17.26
C GLU A 173 -18.63 -12.16 -17.56
N ALA A 174 -19.36 -12.57 -18.60
CA ALA A 174 -20.65 -11.99 -18.90
C ALA A 174 -21.62 -12.26 -17.75
N PRO A 175 -22.57 -11.36 -17.48
CA PRO A 175 -23.57 -11.61 -16.45
C PRO A 175 -24.39 -12.85 -16.80
N ASP A 176 -24.57 -13.75 -15.84
CA ASP A 176 -25.52 -14.87 -15.91
C ASP A 176 -26.96 -14.36 -15.76
N GLY A 177 -27.33 -13.42 -16.61
CA GLY A 177 -28.68 -12.90 -16.69
C GLY A 177 -29.60 -13.96 -17.28
N VAL A 178 -30.66 -14.30 -16.55
CA VAL A 178 -31.77 -15.04 -17.13
C VAL A 178 -32.45 -14.11 -18.14
N ALA A 179 -32.47 -14.50 -19.41
CA ALA A 179 -33.17 -13.74 -20.43
C ALA A 179 -34.66 -13.67 -20.09
N THR A 180 -35.14 -12.48 -19.71
CA THR A 180 -36.56 -12.23 -19.44
C THR A 180 -37.26 -11.76 -20.70
N GLU A 181 -38.57 -11.98 -20.78
CA GLU A 181 -39.39 -11.44 -21.87
C GLU A 181 -39.41 -9.91 -21.85
N MET A 182 -39.54 -9.32 -23.03
CA MET A 182 -39.62 -7.87 -23.21
C MET A 182 -40.89 -7.34 -22.54
N LEU A 183 -40.74 -6.45 -21.56
CA LEU A 183 -41.88 -5.84 -20.88
C LEU A 183 -42.66 -4.96 -21.86
N ASP A 184 -43.96 -5.22 -21.99
CA ASP A 184 -44.84 -4.42 -22.82
C ASP A 184 -45.12 -3.08 -22.10
N GLU A 185 -44.48 -2.00 -22.55
CA GLU A 185 -44.77 -0.64 -22.09
C GLU A 185 -46.13 -0.24 -22.65
N GLY A 186 -47.19 -0.63 -21.94
CA GLY A 186 -48.56 -0.33 -22.30
C GLY A 186 -48.76 1.16 -22.55
N ARG A 187 -48.74 1.55 -23.84
CA ARG A 187 -49.25 2.84 -24.31
C ARG A 187 -50.75 2.84 -24.05
N ARG A 188 -51.16 3.29 -22.87
CA ARG A 188 -52.54 3.76 -22.64
C ARG A 188 -52.75 4.96 -23.55
N ALA A 189 -53.34 4.72 -24.72
CA ALA A 189 -53.97 5.76 -25.50
C ALA A 189 -55.12 6.33 -24.65
N ALA A 190 -54.90 7.49 -24.05
CA ALA A 190 -55.98 8.28 -23.48
C ALA A 190 -56.93 8.64 -24.63
N THR A 191 -58.17 8.15 -24.55
CA THR A 191 -59.29 8.57 -25.40
C THR A 191 -60.28 9.30 -24.53
#